data_AF-A0A2W4WL02-F1
#
_entry.id   AF-A0A2W4WL02-F1
#
_cell.length_a   1.000
_cell.length_b   1.000
_cell.length_c   1.000
_cell.angle_alpha   90.00
_cell.angle_beta   90.00
_cell.angle_gamma   90.00
#
_symmetry.space_group_name_H-M   'P 1'
#
loop_
_entity.id
_entity.type
_entity.pdbx_description
1 polymer ?
#
loop_
_entity_poly.entity_id
_entity_poly.type
_entity_poly.pdbx_seq_one_letter_code
_entity_poly.pdbx_strand_id
1 'polypeptide(L)'
;MARAKTGTAYLLWALCLFGICGLHRFYAGQIVWGIVYLCTFGLFGIGQLIDLVLVPGMVKTRNDQLRRQYLAEWSDDGLVMPVPMNRKLVTAEGVAQPQDNSMQQLLKAAHANGGKLSKAQVALHTGLSTERVDALIQEALRCGYADITNDPESGAVRYVFDV
;
A
#
# COMPACT_ATOMS: atom_id res chain seq x y z
N MET A 1 1.42 -11.21 -14.26
CA MET A 1 -0.01 -11.53 -14.35
C MET A 1 -0.83 -10.36 -13.81
N ALA A 2 -2.05 -10.15 -14.29
CA ALA A 2 -2.86 -9.00 -13.91
C ALA A 2 -3.53 -9.20 -12.53
N ARG A 3 -3.45 -8.19 -11.66
CA ARG A 3 -4.15 -8.15 -10.36
C ARG A 3 -5.66 -8.18 -10.56
N ALA A 4 -6.39 -8.91 -9.72
CA ALA A 4 -7.84 -8.89 -9.74
C ALA A 4 -8.34 -7.51 -9.30
N LYS A 5 -9.22 -6.90 -10.11
CA LYS A 5 -9.80 -5.58 -9.89
C LYS A 5 -11.26 -5.71 -9.48
N THR A 6 -11.66 -4.98 -8.44
CA THR A 6 -13.03 -5.00 -7.93
C THR A 6 -14.04 -4.48 -8.96
N GLY A 7 -13.69 -3.43 -9.72
CA GLY A 7 -14.57 -2.90 -10.77
C GLY A 7 -14.87 -3.93 -11.86
N THR A 8 -13.89 -4.74 -12.27
CA THR A 8 -14.09 -5.81 -13.25
C THR A 8 -14.98 -6.93 -12.68
N ALA A 9 -14.81 -7.28 -11.40
CA ALA A 9 -15.67 -8.24 -10.72
C ALA A 9 -17.15 -7.79 -10.67
N TYR A 10 -17.42 -6.49 -10.45
CA TYR A 10 -18.78 -5.94 -10.50
C TYR A 10 -19.37 -5.91 -11.92
N LEU A 11 -18.57 -5.63 -12.95
CA LEU A 11 -19.02 -5.75 -14.34
C LEU A 11 -19.42 -7.19 -14.69
N LEU A 12 -18.61 -8.17 -14.25
CA LEU A 12 -18.88 -9.60 -14.40
C LEU A 12 -20.11 -10.04 -13.61
N TRP A 13 -20.40 -9.41 -12.48
CA TRP A 13 -21.63 -9.61 -11.73
C TRP A 13 -22.85 -9.01 -12.46
N ALA A 14 -22.73 -7.83 -13.06
CA ALA A 14 -23.83 -7.17 -13.80
C ALA A 14 -24.32 -8.00 -15.02
N LEU A 15 -23.45 -8.84 -15.59
CA LEU A 15 -23.83 -9.82 -16.61
C LEU A 15 -24.88 -10.84 -16.15
N CYS A 16 -25.06 -11.01 -14.82
CA CYS A 16 -26.18 -11.75 -14.25
C CYS A 16 -27.54 -11.20 -14.72
N LEU A 17 -27.67 -9.89 -14.95
CA LEU A 17 -28.93 -9.27 -15.41
C LEU A 17 -29.33 -9.73 -16.82
N PHE A 18 -28.37 -10.26 -17.59
CA PHE A 18 -28.57 -10.82 -18.92
C PHE A 18 -28.72 -12.36 -18.91
N GLY A 19 -28.89 -12.97 -17.72
CA GLY A 19 -29.07 -14.41 -17.56
C GLY A 19 -27.78 -15.21 -17.40
N ILE A 20 -26.61 -14.57 -17.45
CA ILE A 20 -25.31 -15.23 -17.27
C ILE A 20 -24.89 -15.14 -15.80
N CYS A 21 -25.32 -16.12 -15.00
CA CYS A 21 -25.04 -16.16 -13.57
C CYS A 21 -23.67 -16.78 -13.23
N GLY A 22 -22.99 -16.22 -12.23
CA GLY A 22 -21.82 -16.85 -11.60
C GLY A 22 -20.45 -16.49 -12.20
N LEU A 23 -20.41 -15.61 -13.20
CA LEU A 23 -19.17 -15.25 -13.92
C LEU A 23 -18.11 -14.56 -13.03
N HIS A 24 -18.56 -13.76 -12.07
CA HIS A 24 -17.70 -13.11 -11.08
C HIS A 24 -17.00 -14.10 -10.13
N ARG A 25 -17.60 -15.27 -9.85
CA ARG A 25 -16.97 -16.34 -9.04
C ARG A 25 -15.84 -17.05 -9.77
N PHE A 26 -15.97 -17.21 -11.10
CA PHE A 26 -14.85 -17.68 -11.92
C PHE A 26 -13.67 -16.68 -11.90
N TYR A 27 -13.97 -15.38 -11.96
CA TYR A 27 -12.94 -14.34 -11.84
C TYR A 27 -12.26 -14.33 -10.46
N ALA A 28 -13.01 -14.61 -9.40
CA ALA A 28 -12.47 -14.78 -8.05
C ALA A 28 -11.61 -16.06 -7.87
N GLY A 29 -11.57 -16.96 -8.86
CA GLY A 29 -10.87 -18.25 -8.78
C GLY A 29 -11.67 -19.35 -8.09
N GLN A 30 -12.95 -19.12 -7.80
CA GLN A 30 -13.85 -20.10 -7.19
C GLN A 30 -14.64 -20.85 -8.27
N ILE A 31 -13.96 -21.70 -9.05
CA ILE A 31 -14.53 -22.38 -10.23
C ILE A 31 -15.72 -23.28 -9.86
N VAL A 32 -15.57 -24.13 -8.83
CA VAL A 32 -16.63 -25.05 -8.38
C VAL A 32 -17.92 -24.29 -8.04
N TRP A 33 -17.76 -23.21 -7.29
CA TRP A 33 -18.83 -22.32 -6.86
C TRP A 33 -19.45 -21.52 -8.01
N GLY A 34 -18.67 -21.17 -9.03
CA GLY A 34 -19.15 -20.56 -10.27
C GLY A 34 -20.02 -21.51 -11.08
N ILE A 35 -19.63 -22.79 -11.19
CA ILE A 35 -20.40 -23.83 -11.89
C ILE A 35 -21.73 -24.08 -11.17
N VAL A 36 -21.71 -24.19 -9.83
CA VAL A 36 -22.95 -24.32 -9.05
C VAL A 36 -23.89 -23.15 -9.32
N TYR A 37 -23.38 -21.92 -9.34
CA TYR A 37 -24.18 -20.73 -9.65
C TYR A 37 -24.67 -20.70 -11.10
N LEU A 38 -23.91 -21.23 -12.06
CA LEU A 38 -24.36 -21.33 -13.45
C LEU A 38 -25.51 -22.34 -13.59
N CYS A 39 -25.41 -23.50 -12.94
CA CYS A 39 -26.44 -24.55 -12.98
C CYS A 39 -27.71 -24.20 -12.19
N THR A 40 -27.61 -23.32 -11.18
CA THR A 40 -28.73 -22.94 -10.30
C THR A 40 -29.28 -21.54 -10.58
N PHE A 41 -28.85 -20.89 -11.66
CA PHE A 41 -29.15 -19.47 -11.96
C PHE A 41 -28.85 -18.54 -10.77
N GLY A 42 -27.68 -18.73 -10.17
CA GLY A 42 -27.16 -17.92 -9.06
C GLY A 42 -27.78 -18.23 -7.71
N LEU A 43 -28.45 -19.38 -7.56
CA LEU A 43 -29.34 -19.76 -6.46
C LEU A 43 -30.59 -18.87 -6.36
N PHE A 44 -31.48 -18.97 -7.36
CA PHE A 44 -32.76 -18.24 -7.47
C PHE A 44 -32.63 -16.71 -7.43
N GLY A 45 -31.48 -16.16 -7.80
CA GLY A 45 -31.20 -14.73 -7.76
C GLY A 45 -30.81 -14.17 -6.38
N ILE A 46 -31.13 -14.86 -5.29
CA ILE A 46 -30.76 -14.42 -3.93
C ILE A 46 -29.24 -14.53 -3.73
N GLY A 47 -28.62 -15.62 -4.22
CA GLY A 47 -27.18 -15.80 -4.12
C GLY A 47 -26.38 -14.69 -4.82
N GLN A 48 -26.98 -14.01 -5.81
CA GLN A 48 -26.36 -12.88 -6.50
C GLN A 48 -26.44 -11.58 -5.70
N LEU A 49 -27.51 -11.37 -4.94
CA LEU A 49 -27.58 -10.22 -4.03
C LEU A 49 -26.54 -10.34 -2.92
N ILE A 50 -26.36 -11.54 -2.37
CA ILE A 50 -25.34 -11.79 -1.33
C ILE A 50 -23.94 -11.51 -1.89
N ASP A 51 -23.69 -11.85 -3.15
CA ASP A 51 -22.38 -11.65 -3.78
C ASP A 51 -21.95 -10.18 -3.90
N LEU A 52 -22.87 -9.19 -3.93
CA LEU A 52 -22.51 -7.76 -3.90
C LEU A 52 -21.62 -7.39 -2.69
N VAL A 53 -21.89 -8.01 -1.55
CA VAL A 53 -21.15 -7.80 -0.29
C VAL A 53 -19.88 -8.64 -0.25
N LEU A 54 -19.88 -9.81 -0.90
CA LEU A 54 -18.74 -10.74 -0.88
C LEU A 54 -17.65 -10.41 -1.91
N VAL A 55 -17.98 -9.73 -3.02
CA VAL A 55 -17.04 -9.38 -4.10
C VAL A 55 -15.73 -8.72 -3.60
N PRO A 56 -15.74 -7.73 -2.70
CA PRO A 56 -14.51 -7.15 -2.17
C PRO A 56 -13.62 -8.16 -1.44
N GLY A 57 -14.22 -9.05 -0.66
CA GLY A 57 -13.52 -10.12 0.06
C GLY A 57 -12.93 -11.17 -0.88
N MET A 58 -13.66 -11.54 -1.93
CA MET A 58 -13.22 -12.48 -2.95
C MET A 58 -12.01 -11.94 -3.75
N VAL A 59 -12.06 -10.67 -4.17
CA VAL A 59 -10.96 -10.02 -4.90
C VAL A 59 -9.72 -9.89 -4.03
N LYS A 60 -9.89 -9.57 -2.74
CA LYS A 60 -8.78 -9.53 -1.78
C LYS A 60 -8.14 -10.91 -1.61
N THR A 61 -8.95 -11.94 -1.39
CA THR A 61 -8.49 -13.32 -1.22
C THR A 61 -7.76 -13.83 -2.46
N ARG A 62 -8.27 -13.55 -3.66
CA ARG A 62 -7.62 -13.94 -4.91
C ARG A 62 -6.27 -13.27 -5.10
N ASN A 63 -6.18 -11.97 -4.78
CA ASN A 63 -4.92 -11.23 -4.82
C ASN A 63 -3.91 -11.76 -3.80
N ASP A 64 -4.36 -12.13 -2.60
CA ASP A 64 -3.52 -12.74 -1.57
C ASP A 64 -3.02 -14.14 -1.98
N GLN A 65 -3.88 -14.94 -2.62
CA GLN A 65 -3.51 -16.27 -3.10
C GLN A 65 -2.50 -16.21 -4.24
N LEU A 66 -2.67 -15.29 -5.21
CA LEU A 66 -1.68 -15.02 -6.25
C LEU A 66 -0.33 -14.64 -5.63
N ARG A 67 -0.35 -13.78 -4.60
CA ARG A 67 0.87 -13.39 -3.87
C ARG A 67 1.55 -14.58 -3.20
N ARG A 68 0.80 -15.49 -2.58
CA ARG A 68 1.36 -16.72 -1.99
C ARG A 68 1.98 -17.65 -3.03
N GLN A 69 1.33 -17.81 -4.18
CA GLN A 69 1.85 -18.63 -5.27
C GLN A 69 3.17 -18.09 -5.81
N TYR A 70 3.28 -16.76 -5.99
CA TYR A 70 4.55 -16.12 -6.36
C TYR A 70 5.67 -16.36 -5.34
N LEU A 71 5.35 -16.40 -4.04
CA LEU A 71 6.34 -16.64 -3.00
C LEU A 71 6.77 -18.11 -2.92
N ALA A 72 5.85 -19.04 -3.21
CA ALA A 72 6.16 -20.47 -3.22
C ALA A 72 7.01 -20.87 -4.43
N GLU A 73 6.78 -20.27 -5.60
CA GLU A 73 7.56 -20.53 -6.81
C GLU A 73 9.06 -20.15 -6.66
N TRP A 74 9.38 -19.21 -5.78
CA TRP A 74 10.75 -18.75 -5.50
C TRP A 74 11.45 -19.49 -4.34
N SER A 75 10.84 -20.55 -3.79
CA SER A 75 11.35 -21.25 -2.59
C SER A 75 12.24 -22.47 -2.83
N ASP A 76 12.73 -22.71 -4.06
CA ASP A 76 13.64 -23.83 -4.35
C ASP A 76 15.10 -23.57 -3.89
N ASP A 77 15.52 -22.30 -3.75
CA ASP A 77 16.88 -21.90 -3.35
C ASP A 77 17.06 -21.55 -1.86
N GLY A 78 16.05 -21.78 -1.01
CA GLY A 78 16.19 -21.62 0.46
C GLY A 78 16.39 -20.18 0.99
N LEU A 79 16.32 -19.14 0.14
CA LEU A 79 16.35 -17.73 0.55
C LEU A 79 14.92 -17.19 0.73
N VAL A 80 14.42 -17.21 1.96
CA VAL A 80 13.16 -16.56 2.33
C VAL A 80 13.30 -15.05 2.12
N MET A 81 12.71 -14.51 1.05
CA MET A 81 12.63 -13.06 0.85
C MET A 81 11.44 -12.48 1.64
N PRO A 82 11.67 -11.44 2.47
CA PRO A 82 10.59 -10.70 3.09
C PRO A 82 9.85 -9.90 2.02
N VAL A 83 8.56 -10.18 1.82
CA VAL A 83 7.70 -9.25 1.06
C VAL A 83 7.63 -7.95 1.86
N PRO A 84 8.01 -6.79 1.28
CA PRO A 84 7.65 -5.50 1.85
C PRO A 84 6.13 -5.41 1.82
N MET A 85 5.56 -5.78 2.95
CA MET A 85 4.16 -5.68 3.25
C MET A 85 3.89 -4.17 3.26
N ASN A 86 3.28 -3.62 2.21
CA ASN A 86 2.59 -2.34 2.37
C ASN A 86 1.40 -2.60 3.29
N ARG A 87 1.74 -2.58 4.58
CA ARG A 87 1.04 -3.05 5.75
C ARG A 87 0.58 -1.83 6.49
N LYS A 88 -0.59 -1.29 6.14
CA LYS A 88 -1.37 -0.76 7.26
C LYS A 88 -1.82 -1.97 8.06
N LEU A 89 -1.20 -2.14 9.23
CA LEU A 89 -1.42 -3.10 10.33
C LEU A 89 -0.26 -4.08 10.61
N VAL A 90 0.87 -3.54 11.08
CA VAL A 90 1.59 -3.93 12.33
C VAL A 90 1.82 -5.43 12.58
N THR A 91 3.10 -5.82 12.64
CA THR A 91 3.83 -6.74 13.57
C THR A 91 4.98 -7.50 12.89
N ALA A 92 6.24 -7.12 13.14
CA ALA A 92 7.13 -7.82 14.10
C ALA A 92 8.64 -7.63 13.85
N GLU A 93 9.12 -7.34 12.64
CA GLU A 93 10.57 -7.18 12.40
C GLU A 93 10.82 -6.02 11.43
N GLY A 94 11.18 -4.86 11.97
CA GLY A 94 11.60 -3.71 11.16
C GLY A 94 11.34 -2.31 11.73
N VAL A 95 10.62 -2.14 12.85
CA VAL A 95 10.59 -0.85 13.59
C VAL A 95 10.39 -1.09 15.09
N ALA A 96 11.34 -1.77 15.71
CA ALA A 96 11.77 -1.36 17.03
C ALA A 96 13.23 -0.94 16.84
N GLN A 97 13.45 0.34 16.58
CA GLN A 97 14.02 1.10 17.68
C GLN A 97 13.28 2.42 17.92
N PRO A 98 12.92 2.70 19.19
CA PRO A 98 12.20 3.88 19.61
C PRO A 98 13.11 5.09 19.49
N GLN A 99 12.73 6.10 18.71
CA GLN A 99 13.35 7.40 18.84
C GLN A 99 12.32 8.51 18.61
N ASP A 100 11.71 8.92 19.72
CA ASP A 100 11.43 10.34 19.99
C ASP A 100 12.64 11.27 19.64
N ASN A 101 13.82 10.70 19.36
CA ASN A 101 15.02 11.41 18.95
C ASN A 101 15.20 11.61 17.43
N SER A 102 14.47 10.97 16.50
CA SER A 102 14.72 11.19 15.06
C SER A 102 14.24 12.56 14.58
N MET A 103 13.06 12.98 15.05
CA MET A 103 12.58 14.35 14.83
C MET A 103 13.48 15.35 15.58
N GLN A 104 13.89 15.06 16.81
CA GLN A 104 14.84 15.92 17.53
C GLN A 104 16.22 16.02 16.85
N GLN A 105 16.71 14.95 16.21
CA GLN A 105 17.93 14.97 15.40
C GLN A 105 17.76 15.83 14.14
N LEU A 106 16.60 15.76 13.49
CA LEU A 106 16.26 16.64 12.38
C LEU A 106 16.23 18.11 12.82
N LEU A 107 15.52 18.41 13.91
CA LEU A 107 15.39 19.76 14.46
C LEU A 107 16.74 20.30 14.98
N LYS A 108 17.58 19.45 15.58
CA LYS A 108 18.95 19.81 16.01
C LYS A 108 19.87 20.07 14.81
N ALA A 109 19.77 19.26 13.75
CA ALA A 109 20.51 19.49 12.51
C ALA A 109 20.04 20.78 11.80
N ALA A 110 18.74 21.08 11.88
CA ALA A 110 18.17 22.32 11.36
C ALA A 110 18.66 23.53 12.15
N HIS A 111 18.64 23.45 13.49
CA HIS A 111 19.17 24.49 14.37
C HIS A 111 20.67 24.76 14.11
N ALA A 112 21.48 23.71 13.91
CA ALA A 112 22.90 23.85 13.59
C ALA A 112 23.17 24.52 12.23
N ASN A 113 22.21 24.50 11.30
CA ASN A 113 22.29 25.09 9.97
C ASN A 113 21.44 26.38 9.82
N GLY A 114 21.02 26.99 10.93
CA GLY A 114 20.24 28.24 10.91
C GLY A 114 18.83 28.09 10.34
N GLY A 115 18.22 26.93 10.53
CA GLY A 115 16.82 26.65 10.18
C GLY A 115 16.59 26.32 8.70
N LYS A 116 17.59 26.40 7.82
CA LYS A 116 17.41 26.14 6.37
C LYS A 116 18.18 24.90 5.94
N LEU A 117 17.48 23.85 5.53
CA LEU A 117 18.09 22.60 5.08
C LEU A 117 17.51 22.14 3.75
N SER A 118 18.36 21.56 2.90
CA SER A 118 17.91 20.76 1.76
C SER A 118 17.68 19.30 2.17
N LYS A 119 16.89 18.57 1.38
CA LYS A 119 16.69 17.12 1.58
C LYS A 119 18.01 16.34 1.63
N ALA A 120 18.99 16.74 0.82
CA ALA A 120 20.32 16.12 0.81
C ALA A 120 21.10 16.42 2.09
N GLN A 121 21.01 17.64 2.61
CA GLN A 121 21.65 18.01 3.88
C GLN A 121 21.01 17.30 5.07
N VAL A 122 19.68 17.15 5.06
CA VAL A 122 18.98 16.33 6.07
C VAL A 122 19.51 14.90 6.05
N ALA A 123 19.62 14.28 4.88
CA ALA A 123 20.17 12.93 4.73
C ALA A 123 21.61 12.83 5.24
N LEU A 124 22.45 13.83 4.90
CA LEU A 124 23.86 13.88 5.30
C LEU A 124 24.03 14.00 6.82
N HIS A 125 23.26 14.87 7.47
CA HIS A 125 23.40 15.13 8.91
C HIS A 125 22.74 14.09 9.80
N THR A 126 21.65 13.48 9.34
CA THR A 126 20.93 12.45 10.11
C THR A 126 21.45 11.04 9.85
N GLY A 127 22.17 10.81 8.75
CA GLY A 127 22.66 9.48 8.35
C GLY A 127 21.55 8.48 8.03
N LEU A 128 20.32 8.97 7.81
CA LEU A 128 19.15 8.14 7.56
C LEU A 128 19.01 7.78 6.07
N SER A 129 18.32 6.69 5.77
CA SER A 129 17.99 6.31 4.39
C SER A 129 17.11 7.38 3.72
N THR A 130 17.23 7.50 2.40
CA THR A 130 16.49 8.50 1.60
C THR A 130 14.98 8.41 1.81
N GLU A 131 14.43 7.20 1.95
CA GLU A 131 13.01 6.95 2.23
C GLU A 131 12.59 7.48 3.61
N ARG A 132 13.46 7.31 4.62
CA ARG A 132 13.18 7.77 5.98
C ARG A 132 13.28 9.29 6.09
N VAL A 133 14.21 9.90 5.38
CA VAL A 133 14.34 11.37 5.27
C VAL A 133 13.08 11.99 4.68
N ASP A 134 12.57 11.40 3.59
CA ASP A 134 11.30 11.85 3.00
C ASP A 134 10.14 11.77 3.98
N ALA A 135 10.02 10.65 4.69
CA ALA A 135 8.98 10.47 5.68
C ALA A 135 9.07 11.50 6.82
N LEU A 136 10.27 11.84 7.28
CA LEU A 136 10.47 12.83 8.36
C LEU A 136 10.20 14.26 7.91
N ILE A 137 10.63 14.64 6.71
CA ILE A 137 10.36 15.97 6.16
C ILE A 137 8.85 16.15 5.95
N GLN A 138 8.17 15.15 5.36
CA GLN A 138 6.72 15.19 5.19
C GLN A 138 5.98 15.28 6.53
N GLU A 139 6.46 14.58 7.55
CA GLU A 139 5.90 14.68 8.90
C GLU A 139 6.11 16.06 9.52
N ALA A 140 7.30 16.65 9.37
CA ALA A 140 7.59 18.01 9.85
C ALA A 140 6.70 19.07 9.18
N LEU A 141 6.47 18.94 7.86
CA LEU A 141 5.54 19.79 7.11
C LEU A 141 4.10 19.61 7.62
N ARG A 142 3.68 18.36 7.84
CA ARG A 142 2.32 18.04 8.32
C ARG A 142 2.03 18.58 9.71
N CYS A 143 3.04 18.55 10.58
CA CYS A 143 2.95 19.07 11.95
C CYS A 143 3.17 20.59 12.04
N GLY A 144 3.56 21.25 10.95
CA GLY A 144 3.85 22.69 10.94
C GLY A 144 5.18 23.06 11.59
N TYR A 145 6.14 22.12 11.67
CA TYR A 145 7.51 22.39 12.13
C TYR A 145 8.42 22.88 11.00
N ALA A 146 7.97 22.74 9.75
CA ALA A 146 8.72 23.17 8.58
C ALA A 146 7.80 23.74 7.50
N ASP A 147 8.35 24.62 6.68
CA ASP A 147 7.75 25.16 5.46
C ASP A 147 8.68 24.92 4.25
N ILE A 148 8.09 24.80 3.07
CA ILE A 148 8.82 24.65 1.81
C ILE A 148 9.05 26.03 1.22
N THR A 149 10.31 26.42 1.08
CA THR A 149 10.70 27.64 0.39
C THR A 149 11.57 27.33 -0.83
N ASN A 150 11.69 28.32 -1.70
CA ASN A 150 12.61 28.26 -2.82
C ASN A 150 13.73 29.28 -2.59
N ASP A 151 14.96 28.85 -2.80
CA ASP A 151 16.13 29.70 -2.74
C ASP A 151 16.10 30.71 -3.92
N PRO A 152 16.06 32.03 -3.67
CA PRO A 152 15.83 33.03 -4.70
C PRO A 152 16.98 33.17 -5.72
N GLU A 153 18.18 32.67 -5.41
CA GLU A 153 19.33 32.70 -6.31
C GLU A 153 19.50 31.38 -7.07
N SER A 154 19.40 30.23 -6.37
CA SER A 154 19.65 28.92 -6.98
C SER A 154 18.41 28.20 -7.53
N GLY A 155 17.20 28.64 -7.17
CA GLY A 155 15.96 27.96 -7.54
C GLY A 155 15.77 26.58 -6.88
N ALA A 156 16.61 26.24 -5.91
CA ALA A 156 16.57 24.96 -5.22
C ALA A 156 15.51 24.93 -4.11
N VAL A 157 14.83 23.79 -3.97
CA VAL A 157 13.87 23.54 -2.89
C VAL A 157 14.61 23.45 -1.56
N ARG A 158 14.23 24.33 -0.64
CA ARG A 158 14.75 24.40 0.74
C ARG A 158 13.59 24.17 1.70
N TYR A 159 13.89 23.50 2.81
CA TYR A 159 12.95 23.37 3.92
C TYR A 159 13.42 24.33 5.02
N VAL A 160 12.54 25.22 5.43
CA VAL A 160 12.75 26.12 6.57
C VAL A 160 12.07 25.48 7.77
N PHE A 161 12.82 25.23 8.84
CA PHE A 161 12.31 24.68 10.09
C PHE A 161 12.18 25.80 11.12
N ASP A 162 11.07 25.82 11.85
CA ASP A 162 10.80 26.78 12.92
C ASP A 162 11.44 26.31 14.24
N VAL A 163 12.78 26.42 14.34
CA VAL A 163 13.62 25.95 15.46
C VAL A 163 14.73 26.93 15.86
#